data_AF-A0A7Y2D3I8-F1
#
_entry.id   AF-A0A7Y2D3I8-F1
#
_cell.length_a   1.000
_cell.length_b   1.000
_cell.length_c   1.000
_cell.angle_alpha   90.00
_cell.angle_beta   90.00
_cell.angle_gamma   90.00
#
_symmetry.space_group_name_H-M   'P 1'
#
loop_
_entity.id
_entity.type
_entity.pdbx_description
1 polymer ?
#
loop_
_entity_poly.entity_id
_entity_poly.type
_entity_poly.pdbx_seq_one_letter_code
_entity_poly.pdbx_strand_id
1 'polypeptide(L)' 'MLFGLLALVCAAIAAYLFYSIRGQADTSIVTLVLGGLFVLLTIVFGVMFMTKRVNKTEDIHVTE' A
#
# COMPACT_ATOMS: atom_id res chain seq x y z
N MET A 1 13.32 -0.63 -0.43
CA MET A 1 12.75 -1.43 -1.55
C MET A 1 11.63 -2.35 -1.09
N LEU A 2 11.84 -3.16 -0.03
CA LEU A 2 10.81 -4.06 0.52
C LEU A 2 9.43 -3.41 0.77
N PHE A 3 9.37 -2.27 1.48
CA PHE A 3 8.10 -1.57 1.75
C PHE A 3 7.38 -1.09 0.48
N GLY A 4 8.13 -0.69 -0.56
CA GLY A 4 7.55 -0.28 -1.83
C GLY A 4 6.95 -1.46 -2.59
N LEU A 5 7.63 -2.62 -2.56
CA LEU A 5 7.09 -3.86 -3.11
C LEU A 5 5.84 -4.32 -2.34
N LEU A 6 5.87 -4.24 -1.00
CA LEU A 6 4.73 -4.58 -0.15
C LEU A 6 3.52 -3.66 -0.40
N ALA A 7 3.74 -2.35 -0.55
CA ALA A 7 2.70 -1.39 -0.88
C ALA A 7 2.07 -1.69 -2.24
N LEU A 8 2.89 -2.06 -3.23
CA LEU A 8 2.44 -2.41 -4.57
C LEU A 8 1.62 -3.72 -4.58
N VAL A 9 2.05 -4.74 -3.83
CA VAL A 9 1.29 -5.98 -3.67
C VAL A 9 -0.05 -5.72 -2.98
N CYS A 10 -0.06 -4.92 -1.90
CA CYS A 10 -1.31 -4.53 -1.24
C CYS A 10 -2.25 -3.78 -2.19
N ALA A 11 -1.72 -2.90 -3.04
CA ALA A 11 -2.51 -2.14 -4.00
C ALA A 11 -3.14 -3.06 -5.06
N ALA A 12 -2.39 -4.05 -5.56
CA ALA A 12 -2.90 -5.03 -6.53
C ALA A 12 -4.02 -5.90 -5.94
N ILE A 13 -3.87 -6.35 -4.69
CA ILE A 13 -4.90 -7.13 -3.98
C ILE A 13 -6.15 -6.29 -3.74
N ALA A 14 -6.00 -5.03 -3.31
CA ALA A 14 -7.12 -4.11 -3.15
C ALA A 14 -7.86 -3.92 -4.48
N ALA A 15 -7.13 -3.67 -5.58
CA ALA A 15 -7.73 -3.50 -6.91
C ALA A 15 -8.52 -4.74 -7.36
N TYR A 16 -7.98 -5.93 -7.12
CA TYR A 16 -8.68 -7.18 -7.42
C TYR A 16 -9.95 -7.36 -6.59
N LEU A 17 -9.91 -7.07 -5.29
CA LEU A 17 -11.09 -7.13 -4.41
C LEU A 17 -12.18 -6.16 -4.86
N PHE A 18 -11.84 -4.92 -5.21
CA PHE A 18 -12.79 -3.95 -5.72
C PHE A 18 -13.37 -4.33 -7.09
N TYR A 19 -12.55 -4.94 -7.97
CA TYR A 19 -13.03 -5.48 -9.23
C TYR A 19 -14.02 -6.64 -9.02
N SER A 20 -13.72 -7.54 -8.09
CA SER A 20 -14.60 -8.66 -7.71
C SER A 20 -15.95 -8.19 -7.17
N ILE A 21 -16.00 -7.07 -6.43
CA ILE A 21 -17.24 -6.53 -5.86
C ILE A 21 -18.19 -6.01 -6.95
N ARG A 22 -17.67 -5.45 -8.04
CA ARG A 22 -18.51 -4.87 -9.13
C ARG A 22 -19.44 -5.86 -9.82
N GLY A 23 -19.16 -7.17 -9.74
CA GLY A 23 -19.95 -8.22 -10.41
C GLY A 23 -20.91 -8.99 -9.52
N GLN A 24 -20.97 -8.70 -8.21
CA GLN A 24 -21.79 -9.44 -7.26
C GLN A 24 -23.03 -8.64 -6.83
N ALA A 25 -24.22 -9.24 -6.98
CA ALA A 25 -25.48 -8.67 -6.49
C ALA A 25 -25.53 -8.64 -4.96
N ASP A 26 -24.95 -9.67 -4.30
CA ASP A 26 -24.74 -9.71 -2.87
C ASP A 26 -23.28 -9.39 -2.55
N THR A 27 -23.01 -8.12 -2.28
CA THR A 27 -21.69 -7.70 -1.83
C THR A 27 -21.46 -8.20 -0.42
N SER A 28 -20.57 -9.18 -0.25
CA SER A 28 -20.22 -9.68 1.08
C SER A 28 -19.53 -8.56 1.90
N ILE A 29 -20.05 -8.26 3.08
CA ILE A 29 -19.49 -7.25 4.00
C ILE A 29 -18.00 -7.55 4.28
N VAL A 30 -17.61 -8.83 4.28
CA VAL A 30 -16.24 -9.28 4.50
C VAL A 30 -15.29 -8.80 3.39
N THR A 31 -15.67 -8.91 2.11
CA THR A 31 -14.82 -8.44 1.00
C THR A 31 -14.67 -6.92 0.98
N LEU A 32 -15.69 -6.19 1.42
CA LEU A 32 -15.65 -4.74 1.53
C LEU A 32 -14.71 -4.28 2.65
N VAL A 33 -14.80 -4.90 3.84
CA VAL A 33 -13.89 -4.64 4.97
C VAL A 33 -12.46 -5.02 4.62
N LEU A 34 -12.25 -6.17 3.97
CA LEU A 34 -10.93 -6.64 3.56
C LEU A 34 -10.31 -5.71 2.51
N GLY A 35 -11.10 -5.26 1.53
CA GLY A 35 -10.66 -4.27 0.53
C GLY A 35 -10.22 -2.96 1.18
N GLY A 36 -11.02 -2.44 2.13
CA GLY A 36 -10.67 -1.25 2.90
C GLY A 36 -9.37 -1.40 3.71
N LEU A 37 -9.17 -2.56 4.34
CA LEU A 37 -7.94 -2.86 5.09
C LEU A 37 -6.70 -2.86 4.19
N PHE A 38 -6.77 -3.46 3.00
CA PHE A 38 -5.65 -3.48 2.06
C PHE A 38 -5.32 -2.09 1.52
N VAL A 39 -6.33 -1.22 1.31
CA VAL A 39 -6.09 0.19 0.95
C VAL A 39 -5.33 0.92 2.05
N LEU A 40 -5.71 0.75 3.32
CA LEU A 40 -5.00 1.35 4.45
C LEU A 40 -3.56 0.85 4.53
N LEU A 41 -3.33 -0.45 4.35
CA LEU A 41 -1.99 -1.04 4.34
C LEU A 41 -1.13 -0.49 3.19
N THR A 42 -1.71 -0.29 2.01
CA THR A 42 -1.01 0.36 0.88
C THR A 42 -0.55 1.76 1.25
N ILE A 43 -1.39 2.56 1.93
CA ILE A 43 -1.03 3.92 2.36
C ILE A 43 0.09 3.86 3.40
N VAL A 44 -0.04 3.02 4.43
CA VAL A 44 0.97 2.90 5.50
C VAL A 44 2.33 2.47 4.93
N PHE A 45 2.36 1.41 4.12
CA PHE A 45 3.62 0.94 3.51
C PHE A 45 4.17 1.91 2.46
N GLY A 46 3.29 2.62 1.74
CA GLY A 46 3.68 3.68 0.81
C GLY A 46 4.37 4.84 1.52
N VAL A 47 3.79 5.33 2.62
CA VAL A 47 4.39 6.38 3.46
C VAL A 47 5.71 5.92 4.05
N MET A 48 5.79 4.70 4.60
CA MET A 48 7.03 4.12 5.12
C MET A 48 8.11 3.97 4.03
N PHE A 49 7.73 3.65 2.80
CA PHE A 49 8.66 3.58 1.67
C PHE A 49 9.21 4.95 1.30
N MET A 50 8.36 5.99 1.27
CA MET A 50 8.77 7.36 0.98
C MET A 50 9.67 7.93 2.07
N THR A 51 9.30 7.79 3.35
CA THR A 51 10.13 8.27 4.48
C THR A 51 11.52 7.62 4.50
N LYS A 52 11.62 6.30 4.25
CA LYS A 52 12.94 5.63 4.19
C LYS A 52 13.80 6.02 2.98
N ARG A 53 13.23 6.60 1.92
CA ARG A 53 13.98 7.15 0.79
C ARG A 53 14.36 8.61 1.02
N VAL A 54 13.46 9.42 1.56
CA VAL A 54 13.71 10.84 1.88
C VAL A 54 14.72 10.97 3.04
N ASN A 55 14.71 10.06 4.01
CA ASN A 55 15.67 10.09 5.13
C ASN A 55 17.09 9.60 4.78
N LYS A 56 17.35 9.25 3.52
CA LYS A 56 18.71 8.92 3.05
C LYS A 56 19.44 10.11 2.43
N THR A 57 18.77 11.23 2.20
CA THR A 57 19.39 12.41 1.57
C THR A 57 20.10 13.34 2.56
N GLU A 58 19.95 13.12 3.86
CA GLU A 58 20.54 13.98 4.91
C GLU A 58 21.94 13.52 5.37
N ASP A 59 22.38 12.33 4.97
CA ASP A 59 23.67 11.74 5.40
C ASP A 59 24.75 11.82 4.30
N ILE A 60 24.70 12.89 3.48
CA ILE A 60 25.89 13.33 2.76
C ILE A 60 26.79 13.91 3.84
N HIS A 61 27.75 13.10 4.27
CA HIS A 61 28.91 13.59 4.98
C HIS A 61 29.56 14.63 4.07
N VAL A 62 29.23 15.90 4.31
CA VAL A 62 30.03 17.04 3.87
C VAL A 62 31.32 16.93 4.69
N THR A 63 32.21 16.06 4.24
CA THR A 63 33.60 16.07 4.67
C THR A 63 34.21 17.32 4.05
N GLU A 64 34.57 18.25 4.93
CA GLU A 64 35.56 19.30 4.68
C GLU A 64 36.84 18.74 4.03
#